data_AF-A0A382BYZ6-F1
#
_entry.id   AF-A0A382BYZ6-F1
#
_cell.length_a   1.000
_cell.length_b   1.000
_cell.length_c   1.000
_cell.angle_alpha   90.00
_cell.angle_beta   90.00
_cell.angle_gamma   90.00
#
_symmetry.space_group_name_H-M   'P 1'
#
loop_
_entity.id
_entity.type
_entity.pdbx_description
1 polymer ?
#
loop_
_entity_poly.entity_id
_entity_poly.type
_entity_poly.pdbx_seq_one_letter_code
_entity_poly.pdbx_strand_id
1 'polypeptide(L)'
;MNGGSKIELKNGQLNVPNNPTIPYIQGDGIGPDIWRSSVRVLDAAVEKAYKGNRKINWLEVYAGQKAFDKFGNWLPDETIQSCKEYLVSIKGPLTTPIGGGIRSLNVALRQALDLYVCLRPVKWFQGVPSPVRSPENVDMVIFRENTEDIYAGIEFEQGSE
;
A
#
# COMPACT_ATOMS: atom_id res chain seq x y z
N MET A 1 -25.59 -5.31 6.73
CA MET A 1 -24.34 -4.89 6.06
C MET A 1 -24.37 -3.38 5.97
N ASN A 2 -23.75 -2.64 6.91
CA ASN A 2 -23.78 -1.17 6.86
C ASN A 2 -22.72 -0.70 5.85
N GLY A 3 -23.18 -0.20 4.72
CA GLY A 3 -22.40 0.07 3.51
C GLY A 3 -21.53 1.31 3.61
N GLY A 4 -20.24 1.12 3.34
CA GLY A 4 -19.36 2.21 2.94
C GLY A 4 -19.58 2.61 1.48
N SER A 5 -19.11 3.81 1.14
CA SER A 5 -19.24 4.39 -0.19
C SER A 5 -17.89 4.42 -0.91
N LYS A 6 -17.90 4.30 -2.24
CA LYS A 6 -16.68 4.36 -3.05
C LYS A 6 -16.16 5.80 -3.11
N ILE A 7 -14.85 5.95 -3.18
CA ILE A 7 -14.22 7.19 -3.61
C ILE A 7 -14.38 7.27 -5.13
N GLU A 8 -14.70 8.44 -5.67
CA GLU A 8 -14.82 8.65 -7.11
C GLU A 8 -13.70 9.57 -7.60
N LEU A 9 -13.20 9.34 -8.82
CA LEU A 9 -12.30 10.25 -9.51
C LEU A 9 -13.09 11.03 -10.57
N LYS A 10 -13.25 12.34 -10.39
CA LYS A 10 -13.94 13.22 -11.34
C LYS A 10 -13.00 14.35 -11.73
N ASN A 11 -12.71 14.47 -13.03
CA ASN A 11 -11.83 15.51 -13.59
C ASN A 11 -10.46 15.61 -12.88
N GLY A 12 -9.85 14.45 -12.57
CA GLY A 12 -8.56 14.39 -11.88
C GLY A 12 -8.60 14.67 -10.37
N GLN A 13 -9.78 14.89 -9.79
CA GLN A 13 -9.95 15.14 -8.36
C GLN A 13 -10.71 14.00 -7.68
N LEU A 14 -10.25 13.61 -6.48
CA LEU A 14 -10.93 12.62 -5.66
C LEU A 14 -12.13 13.25 -4.96
N ASN A 15 -13.33 12.72 -5.20
CA ASN A 15 -14.52 12.98 -4.43
C ASN A 15 -14.65 11.90 -3.35
N VAL A 16 -14.35 12.28 -2.10
CA VAL A 16 -14.26 11.36 -0.96
C VAL A 16 -15.52 11.51 -0.09
N PRO A 17 -16.37 10.47 0.04
CA PRO A 17 -17.54 10.52 0.91
C PRO A 17 -17.15 10.56 2.39
N ASN A 18 -18.11 10.79 3.28
CA ASN A 18 -17.85 10.79 4.74
C ASN A 18 -17.60 9.37 5.30
N ASN A 19 -18.00 8.33 4.56
CA ASN A 19 -17.93 6.92 4.95
C ASN A 19 -17.15 6.07 3.91
N PRO A 20 -15.92 6.45 3.49
CA PRO A 20 -15.25 5.80 2.37
C PRO A 20 -14.90 4.34 2.70
N THR A 21 -15.09 3.46 1.73
CA THR A 21 -14.54 2.10 1.79
C THR A 21 -13.09 2.11 1.31
N ILE A 22 -12.18 1.63 2.14
CA ILE A 22 -10.74 1.58 1.85
C ILE A 22 -10.26 0.13 1.93
N PRO A 23 -9.86 -0.49 0.81
CA PRO A 23 -9.23 -1.79 0.83
C PRO A 23 -7.93 -1.77 1.61
N TYR A 24 -7.70 -2.82 2.40
CA TYR A 24 -6.42 -3.03 3.06
C TYR A 24 -5.92 -4.45 2.87
N ILE A 25 -4.60 -4.58 2.72
CA ILE A 25 -3.90 -5.86 2.79
C ILE A 25 -3.19 -5.92 4.14
N GLN A 26 -3.53 -6.89 4.98
CA GLN A 26 -2.94 -7.04 6.32
C GLN A 26 -1.41 -7.19 6.26
N GLY A 27 -0.90 -7.86 5.24
CA GLY A 27 0.52 -8.16 5.05
C GLY A 27 0.96 -9.44 5.77
N ASP A 28 2.18 -9.84 5.47
CA ASP A 28 2.83 -11.05 5.97
C ASP A 28 3.73 -10.77 7.18
N GLY A 29 4.18 -11.82 7.88
CA GLY A 29 5.10 -11.70 9.01
C GLY A 29 4.56 -10.81 10.11
N ILE A 30 5.20 -9.65 10.33
CA ILE A 30 4.77 -8.64 11.32
C ILE A 30 3.53 -7.82 10.91
N GLY A 31 3.03 -8.02 9.69
CA GLY A 31 1.88 -7.28 9.14
C GLY A 31 0.63 -7.27 10.02
N PRO A 32 0.14 -8.42 10.50
CA PRO A 32 -1.04 -8.49 11.39
C PRO A 32 -0.91 -7.66 12.67
N ASP A 33 0.27 -7.63 13.29
CA ASP A 33 0.50 -6.88 14.52
C ASP A 33 0.55 -5.36 14.28
N ILE A 34 1.19 -4.95 13.19
CA ILE A 34 1.22 -3.55 12.76
C ILE A 34 -0.20 -3.11 12.42
N TRP A 35 -0.92 -3.86 11.59
CA TRP A 35 -2.27 -3.49 11.14
C TRP A 35 -3.25 -3.31 12.30
N ARG A 36 -3.25 -4.25 13.26
CA ARG A 36 -4.09 -4.17 14.47
C ARG A 36 -3.86 -2.88 15.27
N SER A 37 -2.65 -2.32 15.22
CA SER A 37 -2.32 -1.06 15.88
C SER A 37 -2.63 0.15 15.00
N SER A 38 -2.26 0.11 13.72
CA SER A 38 -2.49 1.17 12.75
C SER A 38 -3.97 1.51 12.60
N VAL A 39 -4.85 0.51 12.46
CA VAL A 39 -6.30 0.73 12.27
C VAL A 39 -6.91 1.48 13.45
N ARG A 40 -6.49 1.16 14.69
CA ARG A 40 -6.97 1.84 15.90
C ARG A 40 -6.55 3.31 15.95
N VAL A 41 -5.31 3.61 15.53
CA VAL A 41 -4.81 4.99 15.48
C VAL A 41 -5.54 5.79 14.42
N LEU A 42 -5.72 5.21 13.22
CA LEU A 42 -6.43 5.85 12.11
C LEU A 42 -7.89 6.13 12.48
N ASP A 43 -8.61 5.14 12.99
CA ASP A 43 -10.01 5.29 13.40
C ASP A 43 -10.17 6.33 14.51
N ALA A 44 -9.30 6.31 15.53
CA ALA A 44 -9.34 7.29 16.62
C ALA A 44 -9.03 8.73 16.14
N ALA A 45 -8.10 8.88 15.18
CA ALA A 45 -7.78 10.18 14.60
C ALA A 45 -8.96 10.75 13.80
N VAL A 46 -9.61 9.92 12.98
CA VAL A 46 -10.81 10.30 12.22
C VAL A 46 -11.95 10.67 13.18
N GLU A 47 -12.25 9.82 14.15
CA GLU A 47 -13.31 10.07 15.13
C GLU A 47 -13.08 11.39 15.87
N LYS A 48 -11.86 11.61 16.38
CA LYS A 48 -11.51 12.82 17.13
C LYS A 48 -11.56 14.09 16.27
N ALA A 49 -11.06 14.03 15.03
CA ALA A 49 -11.00 15.19 14.15
C ALA A 49 -12.38 15.61 13.65
N TYR A 50 -13.25 14.64 13.36
CA TYR A 50 -14.54 14.88 12.71
C TYR A 50 -15.75 14.72 13.62
N LYS A 51 -15.55 14.37 14.90
CA LYS A 51 -16.61 14.21 15.92
C LYS A 51 -17.71 13.25 15.45
N GLY A 52 -17.31 12.09 14.94
CA GLY A 52 -18.22 11.06 14.42
C GLY A 52 -18.85 11.33 13.05
N ASN A 53 -18.64 12.51 12.44
CA ASN A 53 -19.20 12.82 11.12
C ASN A 53 -18.52 12.08 9.97
N ARG A 54 -17.37 11.46 10.21
CA ARG A 54 -16.62 10.66 9.24
C ARG A 54 -16.18 9.34 9.85
N LYS A 55 -16.12 8.30 9.01
CA LYS A 55 -15.69 6.96 9.41
C LYS A 55 -15.12 6.20 8.21
N ILE A 56 -14.02 5.48 8.39
CA ILE A 56 -13.51 4.61 7.32
C ILE A 56 -14.19 3.24 7.44
N ASN A 57 -14.59 2.68 6.30
CA ASN A 57 -15.04 1.30 6.19
C ASN A 57 -13.90 0.46 5.61
N TRP A 58 -13.25 -0.35 6.44
CA TRP A 58 -12.11 -1.16 6.03
C TRP A 58 -12.58 -2.42 5.29
N LEU A 59 -12.06 -2.65 4.08
CA LEU A 59 -12.32 -3.85 3.28
C LEU A 59 -11.05 -4.70 3.21
N GLU A 60 -11.04 -5.89 3.80
CA GLU A 60 -9.86 -6.75 3.69
C GLU A 60 -9.74 -7.36 2.29
N VAL A 61 -8.58 -7.19 1.67
CA VAL A 61 -8.17 -7.87 0.43
C VAL A 61 -6.85 -8.60 0.67
N TYR A 62 -6.54 -9.60 -0.17
CA TYR A 62 -5.50 -10.59 0.13
C TYR A 62 -4.35 -10.52 -0.86
N ALA A 63 -3.12 -10.48 -0.36
CA ALA A 63 -1.91 -10.72 -1.14
C ALA A 63 -0.84 -11.34 -0.22
N GLY A 64 0.18 -11.94 -0.80
CA GLY A 64 1.28 -12.56 -0.05
C GLY A 64 0.92 -13.95 0.47
N GLN A 65 1.58 -14.35 1.56
CA GLN A 65 1.44 -15.69 2.16
C GLN A 65 -0.02 -15.97 2.53
N LYS A 66 -0.72 -14.99 3.13
CA LYS A 66 -2.13 -15.14 3.51
C LYS A 66 -3.04 -15.44 2.32
N ALA A 67 -2.73 -14.87 1.15
CA ALA A 67 -3.50 -15.14 -0.06
C ALA A 67 -3.18 -16.53 -0.62
N PHE A 68 -1.90 -16.90 -0.63
CA PHE A 68 -1.46 -18.21 -1.10
C PHE A 68 -2.07 -19.35 -0.27
N ASP A 69 -2.03 -19.24 1.06
CA ASP A 69 -2.59 -20.26 1.96
C ASP A 69 -4.10 -20.44 1.78
N LYS A 70 -4.81 -19.37 1.41
CA LYS A 70 -6.28 -19.36 1.30
C LYS A 70 -6.78 -19.71 -0.10
N PHE A 71 -6.06 -19.31 -1.14
CA PHE A 71 -6.53 -19.34 -2.53
C PHE A 71 -5.57 -20.06 -3.49
N GLY A 72 -4.39 -20.49 -3.02
CA GLY A 72 -3.33 -21.02 -3.88
C GLY A 72 -2.70 -19.98 -4.82
N ASN A 73 -2.99 -18.69 -4.61
CA ASN A 73 -2.51 -17.59 -5.44
C ASN A 73 -1.93 -16.47 -4.55
N TRP A 74 -0.70 -16.05 -4.85
CA TRP A 74 0.02 -14.99 -4.14
C TRP A 74 -0.58 -13.58 -4.34
N LEU A 75 -1.23 -13.35 -5.48
CA LEU A 75 -1.87 -12.07 -5.80
C LEU A 75 -3.15 -12.33 -6.62
N PRO A 76 -4.28 -12.59 -5.95
CA PRO A 76 -5.57 -12.75 -6.62
C PRO A 76 -5.97 -11.50 -7.42
N ASP A 77 -6.56 -11.71 -8.60
CA ASP A 77 -7.06 -10.62 -9.45
C ASP A 77 -8.11 -9.76 -8.76
N GLU A 78 -8.91 -10.34 -7.86
CA GLU A 78 -9.89 -9.64 -7.03
C GLU A 78 -9.25 -8.53 -6.18
N THR A 79 -8.01 -8.72 -5.72
CA THR A 79 -7.26 -7.70 -4.96
C THR A 79 -6.88 -6.53 -5.86
N ILE A 80 -6.46 -6.78 -7.09
CA ILE A 80 -6.16 -5.73 -8.08
C ILE A 80 -7.44 -4.99 -8.46
N GLN A 81 -8.51 -5.72 -8.74
CA GLN A 81 -9.80 -5.15 -9.11
C GLN A 81 -10.36 -4.27 -7.98
N SER A 82 -10.27 -4.72 -6.73
CA SER A 82 -10.68 -3.94 -5.57
C SER A 82 -9.85 -2.65 -5.44
N CYS A 83 -8.53 -2.72 -5.61
CA CYS A 83 -7.70 -1.51 -5.58
C CYS A 83 -8.08 -0.52 -6.69
N LYS A 84 -8.36 -0.99 -7.91
CA LYS A 84 -8.81 -0.13 -9.02
C LYS A 84 -10.18 0.49 -8.75
N GLU A 85 -11.10 -0.29 -8.19
CA GLU A 85 -12.47 0.13 -7.94
C GLU A 85 -12.61 1.15 -6.81
N TYR A 86 -11.83 1.00 -5.73
CA TYR A 86 -11.92 1.87 -4.55
C TYR A 86 -10.86 2.99 -4.54
N LEU A 87 -9.95 3.02 -5.53
CA LEU A 87 -8.93 4.05 -5.82
C LEU A 87 -7.82 4.24 -4.78
N VAL A 88 -8.12 4.07 -3.49
CA VAL A 88 -7.19 4.26 -2.38
C VAL A 88 -7.17 3.01 -1.54
N SER A 89 -5.97 2.42 -1.38
CA SER A 89 -5.75 1.22 -0.59
C SER A 89 -4.51 1.37 0.29
N ILE A 90 -4.45 0.61 1.38
CA ILE A 90 -3.27 0.54 2.27
C ILE A 90 -2.79 -0.91 2.40
N LYS A 91 -1.48 -1.13 2.57
CA LYS A 91 -0.96 -2.48 2.78
C LYS A 91 0.11 -2.56 3.86
N GLY A 92 0.15 -3.70 4.54
CA GLY A 92 1.30 -4.14 5.32
C GLY A 92 2.48 -4.61 4.45
N PRO A 93 3.55 -5.12 5.07
CA PRO A 93 4.67 -5.74 4.37
C PRO A 93 4.21 -7.01 3.64
N LEU A 94 4.83 -7.32 2.49
CA LEU A 94 4.56 -8.55 1.73
C LEU A 94 5.86 -9.29 1.51
N THR A 95 5.86 -10.59 1.79
CA THR A 95 7.01 -11.46 1.56
C THR A 95 7.15 -11.69 0.06
N THR A 96 8.33 -11.43 -0.49
CA THR A 96 8.66 -11.83 -1.87
C THR A 96 9.47 -13.12 -1.80
N PRO A 97 8.98 -14.25 -2.35
CA PRO A 97 9.75 -15.48 -2.37
C PRO A 97 11.03 -15.29 -3.21
N ILE A 98 12.17 -15.76 -2.69
CA ILE A 98 13.46 -15.70 -3.39
C ILE A 98 13.57 -16.92 -4.31
N GLY A 99 13.91 -16.72 -5.59
CA GLY A 99 14.27 -17.80 -6.52
C GLY A 99 13.11 -18.58 -7.17
N GLY A 100 11.85 -18.19 -6.95
CA GLY A 100 10.66 -18.92 -7.41
C GLY A 100 10.00 -18.42 -8.70
N GLY A 101 10.68 -17.63 -9.53
CA GLY A 101 10.13 -17.11 -10.80
C GLY A 101 9.07 -16.00 -10.68
N ILE A 102 8.60 -15.67 -9.46
CA ILE A 102 7.71 -14.54 -9.22
C ILE A 102 8.56 -13.28 -8.99
N ARG A 103 8.52 -12.36 -9.97
CA ARG A 103 8.99 -10.98 -9.78
C ARG A 103 8.20 -10.35 -8.63
N SER A 104 8.88 -9.62 -7.74
CA SER A 104 8.33 -9.14 -6.46
C SER A 104 6.86 -8.73 -6.49
N LEU A 105 6.06 -9.22 -5.53
CA LEU A 105 4.63 -8.87 -5.40
C LEU A 105 4.39 -7.36 -5.31
N ASN A 106 5.34 -6.63 -4.70
CA ASN A 106 5.26 -5.17 -4.63
C ASN A 106 5.45 -4.52 -6.01
N VAL A 107 6.30 -5.08 -6.86
CA VAL A 107 6.51 -4.61 -8.24
C VAL A 107 5.31 -4.97 -9.10
N ALA A 108 4.81 -6.21 -8.99
CA ALA A 108 3.61 -6.65 -9.70
C ALA A 108 2.39 -5.76 -9.40
N LEU A 109 2.16 -5.42 -8.12
CA LEU A 109 1.10 -4.48 -7.73
C LEU A 109 1.26 -3.11 -8.38
N ARG A 110 2.47 -2.56 -8.44
CA ARG A 110 2.74 -1.24 -9.03
C ARG A 110 2.49 -1.23 -10.53
N GLN A 111 2.97 -2.25 -11.23
CA GLN A 111 2.80 -2.40 -12.67
C GLN A 111 1.33 -2.64 -13.04
N ALA A 112 0.64 -3.55 -12.34
CA ALA A 112 -0.76 -3.88 -12.61
C ALA A 112 -1.74 -2.71 -12.37
N LEU A 113 -1.36 -1.78 -11.48
CA LEU A 113 -2.13 -0.60 -11.11
C LEU A 113 -1.60 0.70 -11.74
N ASP A 114 -0.53 0.62 -12.54
CA ASP A 114 0.15 1.76 -13.15
C ASP A 114 0.48 2.89 -12.14
N LEU A 115 1.02 2.49 -10.98
CA LEU A 115 1.41 3.42 -9.91
C LEU A 115 2.81 4.00 -10.17
N TYR A 116 2.91 4.83 -11.21
CA TYR A 116 4.16 5.39 -11.73
C TYR A 116 4.91 6.31 -10.75
N VAL A 117 4.26 6.86 -9.73
CA VAL A 117 4.91 7.64 -8.66
C VAL A 117 5.11 6.81 -7.40
N CYS A 118 6.37 6.63 -6.98
CA CYS A 118 6.72 6.26 -5.61
C CYS A 118 7.08 7.53 -4.82
N LEU A 119 6.13 8.01 -4.02
CA LEU A 119 6.30 9.19 -3.15
C LEU A 119 6.87 8.78 -1.79
N ARG A 120 7.99 9.37 -1.38
CA ARG A 120 8.64 9.11 -0.08
C ARG A 120 8.97 10.41 0.66
N PRO A 121 8.07 10.89 1.54
CA PRO A 121 8.44 11.95 2.47
C PRO A 121 9.45 11.41 3.50
N VAL A 122 10.54 12.14 3.69
CA VAL A 122 11.60 11.82 4.65
C VAL A 122 11.77 13.02 5.57
N LYS A 123 11.38 12.82 6.83
CA LYS A 123 11.56 13.81 7.90
C LYS A 123 12.01 13.14 9.17
N TRP A 124 12.80 13.85 9.97
CA TRP A 124 13.14 13.39 11.30
C TRP A 124 12.04 13.74 12.32
N PHE A 125 11.88 12.90 13.34
CA PHE A 125 10.98 13.12 14.47
C PHE A 125 11.79 13.27 15.74
N GLN A 126 11.46 14.27 16.55
CA GLN A 126 12.17 14.57 17.78
C GLN A 126 12.25 13.34 18.68
N GLY A 127 13.46 13.01 19.13
CA GLY A 127 13.75 11.87 20.01
C GLY A 127 14.06 10.56 19.28
N VAL A 128 13.88 10.47 17.96
CA VAL A 128 14.32 9.30 17.19
C VAL A 128 15.85 9.28 17.12
N PRO A 129 16.53 8.19 17.56
CA PRO A 129 17.98 8.08 17.47
C PRO A 129 18.47 8.25 16.03
N SER A 130 19.55 8.99 15.86
CA SER A 130 20.10 9.33 14.54
C SER A 130 21.61 9.08 14.49
N PRO A 131 22.13 8.55 13.37
CA PRO A 131 23.58 8.43 13.16
C PRO A 131 24.24 9.75 12.71
N VAL A 132 23.48 10.79 12.37
CA VAL A 132 23.99 12.09 11.93
C VAL A 132 23.80 13.17 12.99
N ARG A 133 24.64 14.23 12.94
CA ARG A 133 24.68 15.30 13.96
C ARG A 133 23.44 16.20 13.99
N SER A 134 22.86 16.50 12.83
CA SER A 134 21.74 17.44 12.69
C SER A 134 20.60 16.84 11.86
N PRO A 135 19.93 15.78 12.35
CA PRO A 135 18.84 15.13 11.62
C PRO A 135 17.59 16.00 11.46
N GLU A 136 17.42 17.01 12.30
CA GLU A 136 16.32 18.00 12.23
C GLU A 136 16.31 18.81 10.93
N ASN A 137 17.44 18.90 10.23
CA ASN A 137 17.53 19.57 8.93
C ASN A 137 16.99 18.70 7.77
N VAL A 138 16.63 17.44 8.04
CA VAL A 138 16.05 16.54 7.04
C VAL A 138 14.54 16.78 6.98
N ASP A 139 14.11 17.50 5.95
CA ASP A 139 12.71 17.64 5.54
C ASP A 139 12.64 17.65 4.01
N MET A 140 12.41 16.48 3.42
CA MET A 140 12.46 16.27 1.97
C MET A 140 11.29 15.40 1.50
N VAL A 141 10.90 15.59 0.25
CA VAL A 141 9.92 14.72 -0.43
C VAL A 141 10.56 14.16 -1.70
N ILE A 142 10.75 12.86 -1.76
CA ILE A 142 11.33 12.17 -2.92
C ILE A 142 10.21 11.69 -3.83
N PHE A 143 10.25 12.12 -5.09
CA PHE A 143 9.44 11.58 -6.18
C PHE A 143 10.32 10.66 -7.02
N ARG A 144 9.99 9.37 -7.02
CA ARG A 144 10.73 8.34 -7.76
C ARG A 144 9.81 7.70 -8.79
N GLU A 145 10.25 7.64 -10.04
CA GLU A 145 9.62 6.84 -11.10
C GLU A 145 9.58 5.35 -10.69
N ASN A 146 8.48 4.67 -10.96
CA ASN A 146 8.13 3.40 -10.30
C ASN A 146 7.52 2.35 -11.25
N THR A 147 7.52 2.61 -12.55
CA THR A 147 6.99 1.76 -13.62
C THR A 147 8.06 1.34 -14.64
N GLU A 148 9.17 2.07 -14.77
CA GLU A 148 10.22 1.84 -15.76
C GLU A 148 11.59 1.52 -15.10
N ASP A 149 12.70 2.05 -15.65
CA ASP A 149 14.09 1.81 -15.23
C ASP A 149 14.48 0.31 -15.32
N ILE A 150 15.60 -0.08 -14.72
CA ILE A 150 16.02 -1.48 -14.56
C ILE A 150 14.96 -2.35 -13.86
N TYR A 151 13.97 -1.72 -13.20
CA TYR A 151 12.83 -2.38 -12.59
C TYR A 151 11.82 -2.94 -13.60
N ALA A 152 11.93 -2.60 -14.89
CA ALA A 152 11.21 -3.31 -15.95
C ALA A 152 11.56 -4.81 -15.99
N GLY A 153 12.74 -5.19 -15.49
CA GLY A 153 13.20 -6.58 -15.45
C GLY A 153 13.41 -7.16 -16.84
N ILE A 154 13.82 -6.34 -17.82
CA ILE A 154 14.23 -6.82 -19.14
C ILE A 154 15.69 -7.24 -19.02
N GLU A 155 15.91 -8.51 -18.71
CA GLU A 155 17.23 -9.11 -18.50
C GLU A 155 17.32 -10.46 -19.22
N PHE A 156 18.52 -10.80 -19.68
CA PHE A 156 18.82 -12.04 -20.39
C PHE A 156 19.89 -12.79 -19.61
N GLU A 157 19.73 -14.11 -19.52
CA GLU A 157 20.72 -14.97 -18.88
C GLU A 157 21.96 -15.07 -19.79
N GLN A 158 23.14 -15.15 -19.19
CA GLN A 158 24.36 -15.33 -19.95
C GLN A 158 24.29 -16.63 -20.77
N GLY A 159 24.28 -16.52 -22.10
CA GLY A 159 24.24 -17.66 -23.01
C GLY A 159 22.85 -18.07 -23.51
N SER A 160 21.80 -17.32 -23.18
CA SER A 160 20.51 -17.42 -23.90
C SER A 160 20.60 -16.68 -25.25
N GLU A 161 20.08 -17.28 -26.33
CA GLU A 161 19.90 -16.60 -27.63
C GLU A 161 18.90 -15.43 -27.55
#